data_AF-A0A8T6VBM6-F1
#
_entry.id   AF-A0A8T6VBM6-F1
#
_cell.length_a   1.000
_cell.length_b   1.000
_cell.length_c   1.000
_cell.angle_alpha   90.00
_cell.angle_beta   90.00
_cell.angle_gamma   90.00
#
_symmetry.space_group_name_H-M   'P 1'
#
loop_
_entity.id
_entity.type
_entity.pdbx_description
1 polymer ?
#
loop_
_entity_poly.entity_id
_entity_poly.type
_entity_poly.pdbx_seq_one_letter_code
_entity_poly.pdbx_strand_id
1 'polypeptide(L)'
;KYKLKASTFHSYCPKLKTLVEDSLVPENVNSVYEIVINGLDLDAVKKAMAEGVKAAVKVPGVVQISAGNYGGKLGPYKAHLKEVLKPT
;
A
#
# COMPACT_ATOMS: atom_id res chain seq x y z
N LYS A 1 -11.93 -15.63 -14.10
CA LYS A 1 -12.41 -16.97 -13.64
C LYS A 1 -13.75 -16.88 -12.90
N TYR A 2 -13.96 -15.92 -11.99
CA TYR A 2 -15.23 -15.74 -11.28
C TYR A 2 -15.73 -14.30 -11.41
N LYS A 3 -17.04 -14.08 -11.29
CA LYS A 3 -17.66 -12.73 -11.27
C LYS A 3 -17.89 -12.29 -9.82
N LEU A 4 -16.85 -11.80 -9.16
CA LEU A 4 -16.89 -11.29 -7.78
C LEU A 4 -16.77 -9.77 -7.77
N LYS A 5 -17.40 -9.09 -6.80
CA LYS A 5 -17.27 -7.63 -6.63
C LYS A 5 -15.86 -7.22 -6.17
N ALA A 6 -15.20 -8.08 -5.41
CA ALA A 6 -13.81 -7.95 -4.98
C ALA A 6 -13.21 -9.35 -4.81
N SER A 7 -11.88 -9.44 -4.89
CA SER A 7 -11.11 -10.65 -4.65
C SER A 7 -9.78 -10.29 -3.99
N THR A 8 -8.96 -11.30 -3.67
CA THR A 8 -7.57 -11.07 -3.24
C THR A 8 -6.78 -10.27 -4.29
N PHE A 9 -5.81 -9.47 -3.84
CA PHE A 9 -4.85 -8.82 -4.73
C PHE A 9 -3.62 -9.72 -4.92
N HIS A 10 -3.77 -10.72 -5.80
CA HIS A 10 -2.82 -11.82 -5.96
C HIS A 10 -1.38 -11.35 -6.26
N SER A 11 -1.20 -10.24 -6.98
CA SER A 11 0.11 -9.67 -7.29
C SER A 11 0.91 -9.32 -6.02
N TYR A 12 0.26 -9.06 -4.88
CA TYR A 12 0.89 -8.79 -3.58
C TYR A 12 0.79 -9.97 -2.59
N CYS A 13 0.40 -11.18 -3.02
CA CYS A 13 0.36 -12.36 -2.15
C CYS A 13 1.74 -13.05 -2.08
N PRO A 14 2.46 -13.04 -0.92
CA PRO A 14 3.82 -13.57 -0.86
C PRO A 14 3.94 -15.07 -1.14
N LYS A 15 2.90 -15.84 -0.83
CA LYS A 15 2.85 -17.29 -1.11
C LYS A 15 2.60 -17.61 -2.59
N LEU A 16 2.15 -16.63 -3.38
CA LEU A 16 1.89 -16.80 -4.81
C LEU A 16 3.01 -16.25 -5.69
N LYS A 17 4.03 -15.59 -5.13
CA LYS A 17 5.04 -14.84 -5.89
C LYS A 17 5.82 -15.64 -6.93
N THR A 18 5.98 -16.95 -6.71
CA THR A 18 6.66 -17.87 -7.67
C THR A 18 5.68 -18.56 -8.63
N LEU A 19 4.37 -18.35 -8.44
CA LEU A 19 3.30 -18.99 -9.21
C LEU A 19 2.61 -18.02 -10.18
N VAL A 20 2.78 -16.70 -9.98
CA VAL A 20 2.15 -15.65 -10.80
C VAL A 20 3.23 -14.77 -11.41
N GLU A 21 3.14 -14.55 -12.73
CA GLU A 21 4.15 -13.78 -13.48
C GLU A 21 4.11 -12.28 -13.18
N ASP A 22 2.95 -11.77 -12.73
CA ASP A 22 2.71 -10.36 -12.42
C ASP A 22 2.93 -10.04 -10.93
N SER A 23 3.70 -10.86 -10.20
CA SER A 23 3.97 -10.59 -8.79
C SER A 23 4.75 -9.29 -8.61
N LEU A 24 4.29 -8.49 -7.63
CA LEU A 24 4.92 -7.26 -7.19
C LEU A 24 5.63 -7.43 -5.83
N VAL A 25 5.69 -8.65 -5.30
CA VAL A 25 6.33 -8.96 -4.01
C VAL A 25 7.83 -9.20 -4.23
N PRO A 26 8.73 -8.43 -3.60
CA PRO A 26 10.17 -8.69 -3.67
C PRO A 26 10.55 -10.09 -3.14
N GLU A 27 11.65 -10.66 -3.65
CA GLU A 27 12.07 -12.03 -3.32
C GLU A 27 12.26 -12.24 -1.81
N ASN A 28 12.82 -11.26 -1.10
CA ASN A 28 13.07 -11.31 0.34
C ASN A 28 11.85 -10.98 1.22
N VAL A 29 10.66 -10.75 0.63
CA VAL A 29 9.43 -10.43 1.36
C VAL A 29 8.56 -11.68 1.54
N ASN A 30 8.14 -11.91 2.78
CA ASN A 30 7.31 -13.07 3.18
C ASN A 30 5.93 -12.69 3.72
N SER A 31 5.67 -11.41 3.98
CA SER A 31 4.39 -10.89 4.46
C SER A 31 4.14 -9.49 3.92
N VAL A 32 2.87 -9.15 3.69
CA VAL A 32 2.42 -7.81 3.27
C VAL A 32 1.19 -7.48 4.11
N TYR A 33 1.17 -6.27 4.67
CA TYR A 33 0.02 -5.72 5.41
C TYR A 33 -0.44 -4.41 4.78
N GLU A 34 -1.73 -4.15 4.83
CA GLU A 34 -2.35 -2.90 4.39
C GLU A 34 -2.98 -2.19 5.59
N ILE A 35 -2.73 -0.88 5.71
CA ILE A 35 -3.36 -0.01 6.69
C ILE A 35 -4.26 0.97 5.94
N VAL A 36 -5.57 0.86 6.17
CA VAL A 36 -6.59 1.72 5.56
C VAL A 36 -6.92 2.85 6.55
N ILE A 37 -6.94 4.09 6.06
CA ILE A 37 -7.14 5.30 6.87
C ILE A 37 -8.32 6.08 6.31
N ASN A 38 -9.31 6.35 7.18
CA ASN A 38 -10.36 7.33 6.92
C ASN A 38 -10.10 8.57 7.78
N GLY A 39 -10.40 9.76 7.25
CA GLY A 39 -10.24 11.02 7.95
C GLY A 39 -11.31 12.03 7.55
N LEU A 40 -11.43 13.12 8.30
CA LEU A 40 -12.40 14.19 8.05
C LEU A 40 -12.05 15.05 6.83
N ASP A 41 -10.76 15.17 6.53
CA ASP A 41 -10.23 15.85 5.36
C ASP A 41 -8.96 15.15 4.83
N LEU A 42 -8.49 15.59 3.66
CA LEU A 42 -7.33 15.00 2.99
C LEU A 42 -6.03 15.24 3.77
N ASP A 43 -5.89 16.36 4.47
CA ASP A 43 -4.67 16.72 5.17
C ASP A 43 -4.49 15.85 6.43
N ALA A 44 -5.58 15.56 7.15
CA ALA A 44 -5.60 14.60 8.24
C ALA A 44 -5.19 13.19 7.79
N VAL A 45 -5.70 12.73 6.63
CA VAL A 45 -5.31 11.43 6.05
C VAL A 45 -3.84 11.42 5.67
N LYS A 46 -3.35 12.46 4.99
CA LYS A 46 -1.92 12.58 4.62
C LYS A 46 -1.02 12.60 5.85
N LYS A 47 -1.39 13.33 6.90
CA LYS A 47 -0.65 13.36 8.17
C LYS A 47 -0.60 11.99 8.82
N ALA A 48 -1.73 11.28 8.89
CA ALA A 48 -1.79 9.93 9.43
C ALA A 48 -0.94 8.94 8.62
N MET A 49 -0.97 9.02 7.28
CA MET A 49 -0.09 8.23 6.40
C MET A 49 1.38 8.53 6.69
N ALA A 50 1.77 9.81 6.78
CA ALA A 50 3.15 10.21 7.02
C ALA A 50 3.67 9.66 8.36
N GLU A 51 2.93 9.84 9.44
CA GLU A 51 3.33 9.35 10.77
C GLU A 51 3.34 7.82 10.84
N GLY A 52 2.36 7.14 10.24
CA GLY A 52 2.32 5.68 10.15
C GLY A 52 3.53 5.12 9.40
N VAL A 53 3.89 5.72 8.26
CA VAL A 53 5.08 5.31 7.49
C VAL A 53 6.36 5.56 8.29
N LYS A 54 6.53 6.76 8.87
CA LYS A 54 7.70 7.10 9.71
C LYS A 54 7.87 6.15 10.91
N ALA A 55 6.77 5.66 11.48
CA ALA A 55 6.80 4.66 12.53
C ALA A 55 7.15 3.27 12.00
N ALA A 56 6.51 2.82 10.92
CA ALA A 56 6.70 1.49 10.34
C ALA A 56 8.15 1.27 9.89
N VAL A 57 8.79 2.25 9.25
CA VAL A 57 10.17 2.10 8.75
C VAL A 57 11.21 1.96 9.87
N LYS A 58 10.86 2.22 11.14
CA LYS A 58 11.74 2.00 12.29
C LYS A 58 11.72 0.54 12.77
N VAL A 59 10.78 -0.28 12.29
CA VAL A 59 10.66 -1.69 12.69
C VAL A 59 11.67 -2.52 11.89
N PRO A 60 12.57 -3.28 12.56
CA PRO A 60 13.50 -4.15 11.87
C PRO A 60 12.78 -5.18 10.97
N GLY A 61 13.27 -5.35 9.75
CA GLY A 61 12.71 -6.30 8.78
C GLY A 61 11.64 -5.72 7.85
N VAL A 62 11.25 -4.44 8.00
CA VAL A 62 10.45 -3.74 6.99
C VAL A 62 11.31 -3.49 5.76
N VAL A 63 10.93 -4.10 4.62
CA VAL A 63 11.68 -4.04 3.36
C VAL A 63 11.24 -2.86 2.50
N GLN A 64 9.94 -2.61 2.41
CA GLN A 64 9.38 -1.63 1.49
C GLN A 64 8.06 -1.08 2.01
N ILE A 65 7.79 0.19 1.70
CA ILE A 65 6.49 0.84 1.85
C ILE A 65 5.94 1.17 0.46
N SER A 66 4.64 0.91 0.25
CA SER A 66 3.92 1.21 -0.99
C SER A 66 2.51 1.72 -0.67
N ALA A 67 1.73 2.02 -1.69
CA ALA A 67 0.32 2.43 -1.56
C ALA A 67 -0.54 1.83 -2.67
N GLY A 68 -1.67 1.23 -2.30
CA GLY A 68 -2.68 0.73 -3.23
C GLY A 68 -3.38 1.85 -3.99
N ASN A 69 -3.70 1.63 -5.27
CA ASN A 69 -4.49 2.57 -6.07
C ASN A 69 -5.21 1.84 -7.21
N TYR A 70 -6.21 2.50 -7.81
CA TYR A 70 -6.99 1.99 -8.94
C TYR A 70 -6.65 2.72 -10.25
N GLY A 71 -5.36 3.00 -10.49
CA GLY A 71 -4.89 3.71 -11.69
C GLY A 71 -5.42 5.15 -11.82
N GLY A 72 -5.86 5.75 -10.72
CA GLY A 72 -6.43 7.10 -10.70
C GLY A 72 -7.82 7.23 -11.32
N LYS A 73 -8.53 6.11 -11.56
CA LYS A 73 -9.83 6.10 -12.25
C LYS A 73 -11.06 6.01 -11.34
N LEU A 74 -10.88 5.74 -10.04
CA LEU A 74 -11.98 5.45 -9.12
C LEU A 74 -12.18 6.55 -8.05
N GLY A 75 -11.11 6.87 -7.30
CA GLY A 75 -11.17 7.85 -6.21
C GLY A 75 -10.86 9.27 -6.68
N PRO A 76 -11.56 10.30 -6.16
CA PRO A 76 -11.28 11.70 -6.50
C PRO A 76 -10.00 12.23 -5.83
N TYR A 77 -9.53 11.59 -4.76
CA TYR A 77 -8.35 12.00 -4.00
C TYR A 77 -7.13 11.17 -4.34
N LYS A 78 -5.96 11.82 -4.34
CA LYS A 78 -4.65 11.19 -4.57
C LYS A 78 -3.68 11.67 -3.48
N ALA A 79 -3.09 10.73 -2.76
CA ALA A 79 -2.08 10.99 -1.73
C ALA A 79 -0.76 10.32 -2.14
N HIS A 80 0.02 11.01 -2.97
CA HIS A 80 1.30 10.49 -3.45
C HIS A 80 2.31 10.42 -2.30
N LEU A 81 2.85 9.23 -1.99
CA LEU A 81 3.77 9.03 -0.86
C LEU A 81 4.96 10.00 -0.86
N LYS A 82 5.52 10.32 -2.04
CA LYS A 82 6.61 11.30 -2.17
C LYS A 82 6.22 12.69 -1.67
N GLU A 83 4.98 13.11 -1.85
CA GLU A 83 4.48 14.41 -1.38
C GLU A 83 4.10 14.35 0.09
N VAL A 84 3.46 13.26 0.51
CA VAL A 84 3.06 13.00 1.91
C VAL A 84 4.27 13.00 2.85
N LEU A 85 5.42 12.53 2.37
CA LEU A 85 6.65 12.40 3.18
C LEU A 85 7.59 13.60 3.05
N LYS A 86 7.25 14.64 2.29
CA LYS A 86 8.09 15.86 2.26
C LYS A 86 8.15 16.47 3.66
N PRO A 87 9.32 16.94 4.10
CA PRO A 87 9.42 17.78 5.30
C PRO A 87 8.54 19.02 5.08
N THR A 88 7.65 19.29 6.04
CA THR A 88 6.96 20.58 6.19
C THR A 88 7.90 21.64 6.73
#